data_AF-A0A0F9R7H9-F1
#
_entry.id   AF-A0A0F9R7H9-F1
#
_cell.length_a   1.000
_cell.length_b   1.000
_cell.length_c   1.000
_cell.angle_alpha   90.00
_cell.angle_beta   90.00
_cell.angle_gamma   90.00
#
_symmetry.space_group_name_H-M   'P 1'
#
loop_
_entity.id
_entity.type
_entity.pdbx_description
1 polymer ?
#
loop_
_entity_poly.entity_id
_entity_poly.type
_entity_poly.pdbx_seq_one_letter_code
_entity_poly.pdbx_strand_id
1 'polypeptide(L)'
;RFLPIIESYDTRDTREFHEALRLAKVINDAGIAKRAQSVDIVGLDGDTKDLAVRIDGMEIKVGEGSYEQKLARLFDLIDEIKRRPIKIDYIDLRFANRVIVKPIAEVIH
;
A
#
# COMPACT_ATOMS: atom_id res chain seq x y z
N ARG A 1 -16.35 11.41 -3.34
CA ARG A 1 -15.83 10.27 -2.55
C ARG A 1 -15.00 9.44 -3.50
N PHE A 2 -13.70 9.28 -3.24
CA PHE A 2 -12.82 8.50 -4.10
C PHE A 2 -12.94 7.01 -3.75
N LEU A 3 -12.93 6.17 -4.79
CA LEU A 3 -12.80 4.73 -4.67
C LEU A 3 -11.36 4.37 -5.03
N PRO A 4 -10.78 3.31 -4.44
CA PRO A 4 -9.51 2.79 -4.89
C PRO A 4 -9.57 2.50 -6.39
N ILE A 5 -8.58 2.99 -7.14
CA ILE A 5 -8.39 2.66 -8.55
C ILE A 5 -7.51 1.40 -8.60
N ILE A 6 -7.88 0.41 -9.41
CA ILE A 6 -7.08 -0.80 -9.61
C ILE A 6 -6.38 -0.65 -10.96
N GLU A 7 -5.06 -0.44 -10.95
CA GLU A 7 -4.25 -0.18 -12.14
C GLU A 7 -3.35 -1.36 -12.51
N SER A 8 -3.16 -1.56 -13.82
CA SER A 8 -2.13 -2.45 -14.37
C SER A 8 -2.25 -3.93 -13.98
N TYR A 9 -3.46 -4.48 -14.01
CA TYR A 9 -3.67 -5.93 -13.89
C TYR A 9 -4.01 -6.51 -15.26
N ASP A 10 -3.39 -7.63 -15.60
CA ASP A 10 -3.94 -8.47 -16.64
C ASP A 10 -5.24 -9.07 -16.11
N THR A 11 -6.39 -8.59 -16.61
CA THR A 11 -7.70 -9.10 -16.18
C THR A 11 -7.92 -10.58 -16.53
N ARG A 12 -7.01 -11.19 -17.32
CA ARG A 12 -6.98 -12.63 -17.60
C ARG A 12 -6.30 -13.42 -16.48
N ASP A 13 -5.44 -12.80 -15.67
CA ASP A 13 -4.98 -13.39 -14.41
C ASP A 13 -6.03 -13.11 -13.33
N THR A 14 -6.88 -14.11 -13.13
CA THR A 14 -7.98 -13.98 -12.17
C THR A 14 -7.46 -13.82 -10.75
N ARG A 15 -6.33 -14.45 -10.38
CA ARG A 15 -5.87 -14.44 -8.98
C ARG A 15 -5.39 -13.06 -8.57
N GLU A 16 -4.57 -12.43 -9.41
CA GLU A 16 -4.01 -11.10 -9.14
C GLU A 16 -5.13 -10.07 -8.95
N PHE A 17 -6.11 -10.07 -9.85
CA PHE A 17 -7.27 -9.19 -9.78
C PHE A 17 -8.14 -9.46 -8.54
N HIS A 18 -8.35 -10.73 -8.16
CA HIS A 18 -9.10 -11.07 -6.94
C HIS A 18 -8.39 -10.56 -5.68
N GLU A 19 -7.07 -10.66 -5.60
CA GLU A 19 -6.32 -10.12 -4.47
C GLU A 19 -6.37 -8.59 -4.42
N ALA A 20 -6.28 -7.91 -5.57
CA ALA A 20 -6.47 -6.46 -5.66
C ALA A 20 -7.86 -6.03 -5.16
N LEU A 21 -8.92 -6.77 -5.53
CA LEU A 21 -10.28 -6.53 -5.05
C LEU A 21 -10.42 -6.73 -3.53
N ARG A 22 -9.80 -7.79 -2.98
CA ARG A 22 -9.80 -8.03 -1.53
C ARG A 22 -9.12 -6.88 -0.79
N LEU A 23 -7.96 -6.42 -1.27
CA LEU A 23 -7.26 -5.27 -0.71
C LEU A 23 -8.12 -4.00 -0.80
N ALA A 24 -8.74 -3.74 -1.97
CA ALA A 24 -9.64 -2.60 -2.17
C ALA A 24 -10.81 -2.60 -1.19
N LYS A 25 -11.38 -3.77 -0.91
CA LYS A 25 -12.45 -3.92 0.08
C LYS A 25 -11.96 -3.52 1.47
N VAL A 26 -10.83 -4.04 1.92
CA VAL A 26 -10.29 -3.74 3.26
C VAL A 26 -9.94 -2.26 3.41
N ILE A 27 -9.34 -1.66 2.39
CA ILE A 27 -9.04 -0.21 2.35
C ILE A 27 -10.32 0.62 2.50
N ASN A 28 -11.39 0.22 1.81
CA ASN A 28 -12.69 0.90 1.89
C ASN A 28 -13.34 0.74 3.27
N ASP A 29 -13.32 -0.47 3.83
CA ASP A 29 -13.88 -0.77 5.14
C ASP A 29 -13.14 -0.03 6.26
N ALA A 30 -11.81 0.09 6.15
CA ALA A 30 -10.96 0.87 7.05
C ALA A 30 -11.16 2.39 6.92
N GLY A 31 -11.93 2.85 5.92
CA GLY A 31 -12.21 4.27 5.69
C GLY A 31 -11.02 5.07 5.15
N ILE A 32 -9.96 4.40 4.70
CA ILE A 32 -8.74 5.04 4.13
C ILE A 32 -9.12 5.87 2.91
N ALA A 33 -9.86 5.27 1.97
CA ALA A 33 -10.29 5.92 0.73
C ALA A 33 -11.21 7.13 0.94
N LYS A 34 -11.78 7.30 2.14
CA LYS A 34 -12.58 8.49 2.49
C LYS A 34 -11.73 9.68 2.93
N ARG A 35 -10.48 9.45 3.33
CA ARG A 35 -9.58 10.44 3.93
C ARG A 35 -8.43 10.84 3.01
N ALA A 36 -8.01 9.93 2.14
CA ALA A 36 -6.98 10.17 1.14
C ALA A 36 -7.51 10.97 -0.07
N GLN A 37 -6.63 11.71 -0.73
CA GLN A 37 -6.85 12.36 -2.02
C GLN A 37 -6.84 11.34 -3.16
N SER A 38 -5.93 10.36 -3.12
CA SER A 38 -5.88 9.24 -4.08
C SER A 38 -5.54 7.92 -3.39
N VAL A 39 -6.08 6.83 -3.94
CA VAL A 39 -5.72 5.47 -3.56
C VAL A 39 -5.64 4.61 -4.81
N ASP A 40 -4.44 4.16 -5.16
CA ASP A 40 -4.20 3.38 -6.37
C ASP A 40 -3.63 2.03 -5.95
N ILE A 41 -4.28 0.94 -6.34
CA ILE A 41 -3.84 -0.43 -6.08
C ILE A 41 -3.17 -0.92 -7.35
N VAL A 42 -1.90 -1.34 -7.25
CA VAL A 42 -1.05 -1.64 -8.40
C VAL A 42 -0.39 -3.00 -8.24
N GLY A 43 -0.41 -3.78 -9.33
CA GLY A 43 0.38 -4.99 -9.46
C GLY A 43 1.77 -4.59 -9.92
N LEU A 44 2.81 -5.05 -9.21
CA LEU A 44 4.18 -4.94 -9.69
C LEU A 44 4.53 -6.31 -10.27
N ASP A 45 4.78 -6.37 -11.57
CA ASP A 45 5.36 -7.55 -12.25
C ASP A 45 4.51 -8.84 -12.32
N GLY A 46 3.19 -8.79 -12.04
CA GLY A 46 2.29 -9.93 -12.23
C GLY A 46 2.41 -11.04 -11.17
N ASP A 47 3.02 -10.76 -10.02
CA ASP A 47 3.03 -11.63 -8.84
C ASP A 47 2.19 -10.99 -7.72
N THR A 48 1.25 -11.76 -7.14
CA THR A 48 0.44 -11.33 -5.99
C THR A 48 1.30 -10.91 -4.79
N LYS A 49 2.54 -11.40 -4.69
CA LYS A 49 3.51 -11.00 -3.65
C LYS A 49 4.00 -9.56 -3.79
N ASP A 50 3.83 -8.98 -4.96
CA ASP A 50 4.30 -7.65 -5.30
C ASP A 50 3.15 -6.62 -5.41
N LEU A 51 1.96 -7.00 -4.92
CA LEU A 51 0.82 -6.11 -4.74
C LEU A 51 1.20 -4.88 -3.89
N ALA A 52 0.93 -3.68 -4.39
CA ALA A 52 1.18 -2.43 -3.68
C ALA A 52 -0.06 -1.52 -3.70
N VAL A 53 -0.07 -0.55 -2.78
CA VAL A 53 -1.02 0.56 -2.77
C VAL A 53 -0.25 1.87 -2.75
N ARG A 54 -0.68 2.83 -3.55
CA ARG A 54 -0.23 4.23 -3.48
C ARG A 54 -1.33 5.04 -2.80
N ILE A 55 -1.00 5.67 -1.68
CA ILE A 55 -1.93 6.56 -0.97
C ILE A 55 -1.33 7.96 -1.01
N ASP A 56 -2.01 8.90 -1.67
CA ASP A 56 -1.53 10.27 -1.87
C ASP A 56 -0.09 10.33 -2.44
N GLY A 57 0.23 9.39 -3.35
CA GLY A 57 1.54 9.24 -3.97
C GLY A 57 2.58 8.47 -3.16
N MET A 58 2.31 8.11 -1.89
CA MET A 58 3.20 7.26 -1.08
C MET A 58 3.04 5.79 -1.45
N GLU A 59 4.11 5.13 -1.90
CA GLU A 59 4.06 3.70 -2.21
C GLU A 59 4.17 2.83 -0.96
N ILE A 60 3.24 1.88 -0.83
CA ILE A 60 3.17 0.92 0.27
C ILE A 60 3.09 -0.48 -0.34
N LYS A 61 4.15 -1.26 -0.18
CA LYS A 61 4.21 -2.66 -0.63
C LYS A 61 3.46 -3.53 0.36
N VAL A 62 2.41 -4.20 -0.11
CA VAL A 62 1.50 -4.97 0.75
C VAL A 62 1.75 -6.46 0.56
N GLY A 63 1.88 -6.93 -0.68
CA GLY A 63 1.88 -8.34 -1.06
C GLY A 63 0.60 -9.08 -0.65
N GLU A 64 0.51 -10.34 -0.99
CA GLU A 64 -0.70 -11.16 -0.81
C GLU A 64 -1.12 -11.36 0.66
N GLY A 65 -2.43 -11.29 0.92
CA GLY A 65 -3.08 -11.75 2.14
C GLY A 65 -2.85 -10.89 3.39
N SER A 66 -3.53 -11.27 4.49
CA SER A 66 -3.43 -10.63 5.81
C SER A 66 -3.58 -9.10 5.79
N TYR A 67 -4.45 -8.59 4.92
CA TYR A 67 -4.55 -7.15 4.63
C TYR A 67 -4.93 -6.34 5.86
N GLU A 68 -5.87 -6.84 6.65
CA GLU A 68 -6.31 -6.21 7.90
C GLU A 68 -5.15 -6.08 8.89
N GLN A 69 -4.38 -7.16 9.10
CA GLN A 69 -3.24 -7.13 10.02
C GLN A 69 -2.10 -6.26 9.50
N LYS A 70 -1.86 -6.26 8.17
CA LYS A 70 -0.85 -5.39 7.54
C LYS A 70 -1.20 -3.92 7.71
N LEU A 71 -2.45 -3.54 7.41
CA LEU A 71 -2.91 -2.15 7.52
C LEU A 71 -3.01 -1.68 8.98
N ALA A 72 -3.39 -2.55 9.92
CA ALA A 72 -3.36 -2.23 11.35
C ALA A 72 -1.95 -1.81 11.81
N ARG A 73 -0.93 -2.61 11.45
CA ARG A 73 0.48 -2.28 11.77
C ARG A 73 0.95 -0.97 11.15
N LEU A 74 0.48 -0.65 9.94
CA LEU A 74 0.76 0.63 9.32
C LEU A 74 0.17 1.78 10.14
N PHE A 75 -1.08 1.66 10.57
CA PHE A 75 -1.74 2.70 11.37
C PHE A 75 -1.07 2.92 12.72
N ASP A 76 -0.60 1.86 13.37
CA ASP A 76 0.13 1.97 14.64
C ASP A 76 1.44 2.77 14.49
N LEU A 77 2.03 2.76 13.29
CA LEU A 77 3.30 3.43 13.00
C LEU A 77 3.15 4.79 12.30
N ILE A 78 1.99 5.11 11.73
CA ILE A 78 1.83 6.27 10.84
C ILE A 78 2.12 7.60 11.56
N ASP A 79 1.73 7.70 12.83
CA ASP A 79 1.95 8.90 13.63
C ASP A 79 3.43 9.07 14.00
N GLU A 80 4.14 7.98 14.26
CA GLU A 80 5.58 8.00 14.49
C GLU A 80 6.32 8.41 13.23
N ILE A 81 5.95 7.82 12.09
CA ILE A 81 6.51 8.13 10.78
C ILE A 81 6.34 9.62 10.46
N LYS A 82 5.14 10.17 10.65
CA LYS A 82 4.82 11.60 10.41
C LYS A 82 5.58 12.58 11.31
N ARG A 83 6.00 12.16 12.50
CA ARG A 83 6.78 12.99 13.43
C ARG A 83 8.25 13.09 13.05
N ARG A 84 8.74 12.23 12.17
CA ARG A 84 10.15 12.23 11.73
C ARG A 84 10.29 13.17 10.52
N PRO A 85 11.31 14.03 10.47
CA PRO A 85 11.56 14.93 9.33
C PRO A 85 12.24 14.16 8.18
N ILE A 86 11.63 13.06 7.73
CA ILE A 86 12.15 12.21 6.66
C ILE A 86 11.14 12.15 5.53
N LYS A 87 11.61 12.32 4.29
CA LYS A 87 10.83 11.97 3.11
C LYS A 87 10.96 10.47 2.89
N ILE A 88 9.84 9.81 2.65
CA ILE A 88 9.78 8.36 2.49
C ILE A 88 9.64 8.05 1.01
N ASP A 89 10.44 7.10 0.55
CA ASP A 89 10.36 6.51 -0.77
C ASP A 89 9.22 5.48 -0.80
N TYR A 90 9.30 4.47 0.09
CA TYR A 90 8.22 3.50 0.28
C TYR A 90 8.15 2.93 1.70
N ILE A 91 7.02 2.30 1.99
CA ILE A 91 6.80 1.46 3.17
C ILE A 91 6.57 0.01 2.72
N ASP A 92 7.17 -0.98 3.39
CA ASP A 92 6.99 -2.40 3.07
C ASP A 92 6.37 -3.16 4.25
N LEU A 93 5.17 -3.71 4.01
CA LEU A 93 4.36 -4.46 4.96
C LEU A 93 4.42 -5.97 4.73
N ARG A 94 5.17 -6.45 3.73
CA ARG A 94 5.19 -7.86 3.33
C ARG A 94 5.77 -8.78 4.40
N PHE A 95 6.55 -8.23 5.33
CA PHE A 95 7.13 -8.96 6.45
C PHE A 95 6.11 -9.10 7.58
N ALA A 96 5.92 -10.32 8.10
CA ALA A 96 4.86 -10.62 9.06
C ALA A 96 4.99 -9.90 10.43
N ASN A 97 6.20 -9.53 10.83
CA ASN A 97 6.47 -8.99 12.17
C ASN A 97 7.19 -7.64 12.20
N ARG A 98 7.33 -6.98 11.04
CA ARG A 98 7.99 -5.67 10.95
C ARG A 98 7.41 -4.87 9.79
N VAL A 99 7.63 -3.57 9.86
CA VAL A 99 7.39 -2.64 8.77
C VAL A 99 8.75 -2.03 8.39
N ILE A 100 9.09 -2.07 7.11
CA ILE A 100 10.32 -1.43 6.61
C ILE A 100 9.92 -0.07 6.05
N VAL A 101 10.59 0.99 6.50
CA VAL A 101 10.41 2.34 5.96
C VAL A 101 11.71 2.70 5.25
N LYS A 102 11.63 2.95 3.93
CA LYS A 102 12.78 3.40 3.16
C LYS A 102 12.71 4.92 2.97
N PRO A 103 13.65 5.71 3.51
CA PRO A 103 13.73 7.13 3.23
C PRO A 103 14.24 7.38 1.81
N ILE A 104 13.87 8.53 1.24
CA ILE A 104 14.53 9.06 0.04
C ILE A 104 15.96 9.44 0.44
N ALA A 105 16.96 8.86 -0.21
CA ALA A 105 18.31 9.38 -0.09
C ALA A 105 18.36 10.74 -0.80
N GLU A 106 18.57 11.84 -0.06
CA GLU A 106 18.93 13.09 -0.71
C GLU A 106 20.30 12.88 -1.37
N VAL A 107 20.33 12.90 -2.70
CA VAL A 107 21.58 13.06 -3.43
C VAL A 107 22.01 14.50 -3.19
N ILE A 108 22.98 14.70 -2.30
CA ILE A 108 23.64 16.00 -2.17
C ILE A 108 24.40 16.21 -3.49
N HIS A 109 23.92 17.13 -4.31
CA HIS A 109 24.59 17.63 -5.50
C HIS A 109 25.54 18.76 -5.15
#